data_AF-A0A3A8QST1-F1
#
_entry.id   AF-A0A3A8QST1-F1
#
_cell.length_a   1.000
_cell.length_b   1.000
_cell.length_c   1.000
_cell.angle_alpha   90.00
_cell.angle_beta   90.00
_cell.angle_gamma   90.00
#
_symmetry.space_group_name_H-M   'P 1'
#
loop_
_entity.id
_entity.type
_entity.pdbx_description
1 polymer ?
#
loop_
_entity_poly.entity_id
_entity_poly.type
_entity_poly.pdbx_seq_one_letter_code
_entity_poly.pdbx_strand_id
1 'polypeptide(L)'
;MPINPSDPGVSTALAQALGHPGPFSEAECAALEGPLVLLHARDVSDLRHCTGLKHLDLIACDVRSLGPLTALTALRQLTILATPIEDLAPLRELPTLAFLTLNFTYVTDALPLVGLPALARAELLGNPWTEESYTIVAQRIASTSSARLGTPPLLLLSLLEDWQVTRMMWECGITASVACPDSREWYLVRAGIPRVTPGPCDAMRNDPVLIEQALKKNPTFTLEELFENFLKKRAEPPRVEPSRLMSRRPWGSSVEAASWVQASALDAQTKAELLRFIARFPTLSFYREPPEFLDEVEAASQVRFPPWLRELRQTLAWMLPGEPERDVQVRFHHFDLPGHAASDPASHWYSIAPGVQSGESPPGFMSLGFSEDPLWSQLVIRKDAPKDTVIYDFAEEMFRDLQLEGVGTQGTLGPAFASYATMLAAIDAVRVRDGEPLLAVQDPNASA
;
A
#
# COMPACT_ATOMS: atom_id res chain seq x y z
N MET A 1 -33.37 1.30 -33.24
CA MET A 1 -32.30 2.02 -33.99
C MET A 1 -30.94 1.42 -33.59
N PRO A 2 -29.88 1.55 -34.41
CA PRO A 2 -28.54 1.16 -33.96
C PRO A 2 -28.11 2.04 -32.77
N ILE A 3 -27.64 1.40 -31.70
CA ILE A 3 -27.08 2.05 -30.51
C ILE A 3 -25.58 2.19 -30.75
N ASN A 4 -25.09 3.43 -30.64
CA ASN A 4 -23.67 3.74 -30.78
C ASN A 4 -23.25 4.59 -29.59
N PRO A 5 -22.75 3.97 -28.50
CA PRO A 5 -22.39 4.70 -27.31
C PRO A 5 -21.33 5.76 -27.59
N SER A 6 -21.59 6.99 -27.17
CA SER A 6 -20.64 8.11 -27.33
C SER A 6 -19.49 8.02 -26.32
N ASP A 7 -19.73 7.40 -25.16
CA ASP A 7 -18.74 7.18 -24.12
C ASP A 7 -17.81 6.00 -24.46
N PRO A 8 -16.48 6.20 -24.52
CA PRO A 8 -15.54 5.14 -24.84
C PRO A 8 -15.53 3.97 -23.85
N GLY A 9 -15.78 4.24 -22.56
CA GLY A 9 -15.84 3.21 -21.52
C GLY A 9 -17.05 2.30 -21.72
N VAL A 10 -18.22 2.88 -22.00
CA VAL A 10 -19.44 2.12 -22.33
C VAL A 10 -19.28 1.36 -23.64
N SER A 11 -18.77 2.00 -24.69
CA SER A 11 -18.56 1.38 -26.00
C SER A 11 -17.61 0.17 -25.92
N THR A 12 -16.50 0.31 -25.18
CA THR A 12 -15.53 -0.77 -24.98
C THR A 12 -16.13 -1.94 -24.22
N ALA A 13 -16.84 -1.66 -23.12
CA ALA A 13 -17.44 -2.71 -22.29
C ALA A 13 -18.53 -3.48 -23.04
N LEU A 14 -19.39 -2.79 -23.80
CA LEU A 14 -20.40 -3.44 -24.63
C LEU A 14 -19.76 -4.24 -25.77
N ALA A 15 -18.72 -3.72 -26.42
CA ALA A 15 -18.02 -4.46 -27.47
C ALA A 15 -17.39 -5.76 -26.93
N GLN A 16 -16.82 -5.72 -25.72
CA GLN A 16 -16.28 -6.89 -25.05
C GLN A 16 -17.37 -7.88 -24.66
N ALA A 17 -18.49 -7.40 -24.11
CA ALA A 17 -19.58 -8.25 -23.64
C ALA A 17 -20.37 -8.90 -24.79
N LEU A 18 -20.56 -8.19 -25.91
CA LEU A 18 -21.31 -8.66 -27.08
C LEU A 18 -20.43 -9.32 -28.14
N GLY A 19 -19.10 -9.19 -28.04
CA GLY A 19 -18.14 -9.89 -28.89
C GLY A 19 -17.91 -9.27 -30.27
N HIS A 20 -18.34 -8.03 -30.51
CA HIS A 20 -18.05 -7.30 -31.74
C HIS A 20 -17.95 -5.78 -31.49
N PRO A 21 -17.15 -5.03 -32.28
CA PRO A 21 -17.22 -3.58 -32.25
C PRO A 21 -18.59 -3.14 -32.81
N GLY A 22 -19.24 -2.18 -32.15
CA GLY A 22 -20.58 -1.69 -32.53
C GLY A 22 -20.68 -1.11 -33.95
N PRO A 23 -21.85 -0.58 -34.36
CA PRO A 23 -23.01 -0.31 -33.52
C PRO A 23 -23.75 -1.57 -33.07
N PHE A 24 -24.45 -1.49 -31.95
CA PHE A 24 -25.21 -2.59 -31.35
C PHE A 24 -26.70 -2.44 -31.67
N SER A 25 -27.43 -3.56 -31.74
CA SER A 25 -28.89 -3.51 -31.82
C SER A 25 -29.52 -3.41 -30.42
N GLU A 26 -30.72 -2.84 -30.34
CA GLU A 26 -31.52 -2.84 -29.09
C GLU A 26 -31.77 -4.26 -28.56
N ALA A 27 -31.94 -5.24 -29.46
CA ALA A 27 -32.18 -6.62 -29.07
C ALA A 27 -30.95 -7.26 -28.41
N GLU A 28 -29.75 -7.02 -28.96
CA GLU A 28 -28.49 -7.50 -28.38
C GLU A 28 -28.23 -6.88 -27.01
N CYS A 29 -28.41 -5.56 -26.88
CA CYS A 29 -28.28 -4.87 -25.59
C CYS A 29 -29.31 -5.39 -24.58
N ALA A 30 -30.59 -5.50 -24.97
CA ALA A 30 -31.65 -5.97 -24.07
C ALA A 30 -31.45 -7.42 -23.63
N ALA A 31 -30.82 -8.26 -24.45
CA ALA A 31 -30.53 -9.66 -24.14
C ALA A 31 -29.27 -9.87 -23.29
N LEU A 32 -28.48 -8.82 -23.04
CA LEU A 32 -27.26 -8.91 -22.25
C LEU A 32 -27.58 -9.13 -20.77
N GLU A 33 -27.37 -10.35 -20.26
CA GLU A 33 -27.62 -10.69 -18.85
C GLU A 33 -26.36 -10.78 -17.97
N GLY A 34 -25.18 -10.89 -18.60
CA GLY A 34 -23.89 -11.09 -17.95
C GLY A 34 -23.39 -9.87 -17.18
N PRO A 35 -22.25 -9.98 -16.45
CA PRO A 35 -21.65 -8.84 -15.79
C PRO A 35 -21.13 -7.83 -16.83
N LEU A 36 -21.42 -6.56 -16.60
CA LEU A 36 -20.86 -5.45 -17.36
C LEU A 36 -20.04 -4.58 -16.41
N VAL A 37 -18.76 -4.41 -16.70
CA VAL A 37 -17.84 -3.58 -15.91
C VAL A 37 -17.48 -2.35 -16.72
N LEU A 38 -17.82 -1.18 -16.18
CA LEU A 38 -17.45 0.11 -16.73
C LEU A 38 -16.31 0.71 -15.91
N LEU A 39 -15.25 1.08 -16.62
CA LEU A 39 -14.10 1.78 -16.08
C LEU A 39 -14.06 3.18 -16.70
N HIS A 40 -13.98 4.22 -15.87
CA HIS A 40 -13.74 5.60 -16.31
C HIS A 40 -14.77 6.17 -17.32
N ALA A 41 -15.97 5.60 -17.36
CA ALA A 41 -17.08 6.14 -18.13
C ALA A 41 -17.55 7.46 -17.52
N ARG A 42 -18.01 8.40 -18.35
CA ARG A 42 -18.56 9.70 -17.94
C ARG A 42 -20.04 9.82 -18.28
N ASP A 43 -20.47 9.11 -19.31
CA ASP A 43 -21.89 9.02 -19.70
C ASP A 43 -22.32 7.57 -19.82
N VAL A 44 -23.33 7.19 -19.04
CA VAL A 44 -23.94 5.86 -19.02
C VAL A 44 -25.36 5.84 -19.59
N SER A 45 -25.76 6.90 -20.28
CA SER A 45 -27.11 7.07 -20.82
C SER A 45 -27.53 5.92 -21.75
N ASP A 46 -26.61 5.33 -22.50
CA ASP A 46 -26.89 4.23 -23.42
C ASP A 46 -27.16 2.89 -22.71
N LEU A 47 -26.82 2.77 -21.42
CA LEU A 47 -27.17 1.58 -20.63
C LEU A 47 -28.68 1.39 -20.49
N ARG A 48 -29.50 2.44 -20.72
CA ARG A 48 -30.97 2.32 -20.68
C ARG A 48 -31.53 1.23 -21.60
N HIS A 49 -30.77 0.84 -22.62
CA HIS A 49 -31.13 -0.21 -23.57
C HIS A 49 -30.75 -1.62 -23.10
N CYS A 50 -29.93 -1.77 -22.06
CA CYS A 50 -29.43 -3.04 -21.57
C CYS A 50 -30.37 -3.69 -20.54
N THR A 51 -31.68 -3.73 -20.81
CA THR A 51 -32.73 -4.02 -19.81
C THR A 51 -32.65 -5.42 -19.18
N GLY A 52 -31.97 -6.37 -19.82
CA GLY A 52 -31.70 -7.71 -19.29
C GLY A 52 -30.53 -7.81 -18.29
N LEU A 53 -29.77 -6.73 -18.09
CA LEU A 53 -28.54 -6.74 -17.30
C LEU A 53 -28.81 -7.08 -15.83
N LYS A 54 -28.08 -8.08 -15.30
CA LYS A 54 -28.24 -8.55 -13.91
C LYS A 54 -27.14 -8.06 -12.98
N HIS A 55 -25.95 -7.74 -13.51
CA HIS A 55 -24.79 -7.30 -12.73
C HIS A 55 -24.10 -6.14 -13.45
N LEU A 56 -23.93 -5.02 -12.74
CA LEU A 56 -23.27 -3.82 -13.25
C LEU A 56 -22.24 -3.33 -12.23
N ASP A 57 -21.01 -3.14 -12.69
CA ASP A 57 -19.94 -2.52 -11.91
C ASP A 57 -19.56 -1.18 -12.56
N LEU A 58 -19.70 -0.09 -11.81
CA LEU A 58 -19.23 1.25 -12.15
C LEU A 58 -17.99 1.56 -11.29
N ILE A 59 -16.80 1.51 -11.89
CA ILE A 59 -15.55 1.64 -11.15
C ILE A 59 -14.78 2.84 -11.68
N ALA A 60 -14.49 3.79 -10.79
CA ALA A 60 -13.76 5.01 -11.10
C ALA A 60 -14.35 5.77 -12.31
N CYS A 61 -15.67 5.75 -12.45
CA CYS A 61 -16.42 6.48 -13.45
C CYS A 61 -16.61 7.94 -12.99
N ASP A 62 -16.76 8.87 -13.93
CA ASP A 62 -17.14 10.26 -13.68
C ASP A 62 -18.64 10.45 -13.98
N VAL A 63 -19.45 9.64 -13.30
CA VAL A 63 -20.92 9.65 -13.43
C VAL A 63 -21.49 10.20 -12.14
N ARG A 64 -22.43 11.14 -12.25
CA ARG A 64 -23.10 11.77 -11.09
C ARG A 64 -24.53 11.31 -10.85
N SER A 65 -25.19 10.79 -11.88
CA SER A 65 -26.60 10.41 -11.83
C SER A 65 -26.82 8.96 -12.25
N LEU A 66 -27.69 8.28 -11.50
CA LEU A 66 -28.15 6.93 -11.81
C LEU A 66 -29.42 6.88 -12.65
N GLY A 67 -29.91 8.02 -13.17
CA GLY A 67 -31.15 8.09 -13.96
C GLY A 67 -31.26 7.05 -15.09
N PRO A 68 -30.20 6.82 -15.90
CA PRO A 68 -30.23 5.81 -16.95
C PRO A 68 -30.46 4.37 -16.46
N LEU A 69 -30.10 4.07 -15.21
CA LEU A 69 -30.20 2.72 -14.65
C LEU A 69 -31.65 2.34 -14.35
N THR A 70 -32.59 3.29 -14.26
CA THR A 70 -34.02 3.02 -13.98
C THR A 70 -34.67 2.04 -14.96
N ALA A 71 -34.13 1.91 -16.18
CA ALA A 71 -34.60 0.93 -17.16
C ALA A 71 -34.10 -0.51 -16.89
N LEU A 72 -33.08 -0.68 -16.05
CA LEU A 72 -32.42 -1.95 -15.73
C LEU A 72 -33.20 -2.74 -14.66
N THR A 73 -34.49 -2.99 -14.91
CA THR A 73 -35.41 -3.61 -13.94
C THR A 73 -35.06 -5.07 -13.59
N ALA A 74 -34.14 -5.70 -14.32
CA ALA A 74 -33.59 -7.02 -14.04
C ALA A 74 -32.32 -6.99 -13.16
N LEU A 75 -31.78 -5.80 -12.84
CA LEU A 75 -30.51 -5.64 -12.12
C LEU A 75 -30.62 -6.22 -10.71
N ARG A 76 -29.71 -7.14 -10.38
CA ARG A 76 -29.64 -7.82 -9.08
C ARG A 76 -28.45 -7.37 -8.25
N GLN A 77 -27.35 -7.04 -8.91
CA GLN A 77 -26.14 -6.56 -8.29
C GLN A 77 -25.69 -5.27 -8.93
N LEU A 78 -25.41 -4.27 -8.10
CA LEU A 78 -24.84 -3.00 -8.50
C LEU A 78 -23.64 -2.70 -7.62
N THR A 79 -22.46 -2.62 -8.23
CA THR A 79 -21.25 -2.12 -7.60
C THR A 79 -20.98 -0.72 -8.12
N ILE A 80 -20.82 0.24 -7.23
CA ILE A 80 -20.35 1.59 -7.53
C ILE A 80 -19.16 1.83 -6.62
N LEU A 81 -17.98 1.97 -7.23
CA LEU A 81 -16.73 2.17 -6.53
C LEU A 81 -16.07 3.44 -7.05
N ALA A 82 -15.72 4.36 -6.13
CA ALA A 82 -14.97 5.57 -6.45
C ALA A 82 -15.60 6.40 -7.59
N THR A 83 -16.93 6.48 -7.61
CA THR A 83 -17.72 7.20 -8.63
C THR A 83 -18.56 8.26 -7.94
N PRO A 84 -18.57 9.52 -8.41
CA PRO A 84 -19.11 10.68 -7.69
C PRO A 84 -20.64 10.78 -7.83
N ILE A 85 -21.36 9.68 -7.56
CA ILE A 85 -22.82 9.67 -7.51
C ILE A 85 -23.30 10.48 -6.31
N GLU A 86 -24.28 11.35 -6.53
CA GLU A 86 -24.83 12.23 -5.49
C GLU A 86 -26.24 11.79 -5.04
N ASP A 87 -27.02 11.17 -5.93
CA ASP A 87 -28.44 10.84 -5.70
C ASP A 87 -28.75 9.35 -5.94
N LEU A 88 -29.37 8.73 -4.93
CA LEU A 88 -29.81 7.33 -4.93
C LEU A 88 -31.29 7.15 -5.27
N ALA A 89 -32.08 8.21 -5.47
CA ALA A 89 -33.51 8.11 -5.79
C ALA A 89 -33.83 7.14 -6.96
N PRO A 90 -33.03 7.06 -8.05
CA PRO A 90 -33.25 6.09 -9.13
C PRO A 90 -33.27 4.62 -8.69
N LEU A 91 -32.62 4.26 -7.58
CA LEU A 91 -32.58 2.87 -7.10
C LEU A 91 -33.95 2.33 -6.68
N ARG A 92 -34.92 3.20 -6.38
CA ARG A 92 -36.30 2.79 -6.05
C ARG A 92 -37.01 2.11 -7.22
N GLU A 93 -36.58 2.40 -8.44
CA GLU A 93 -37.13 1.80 -9.67
C GLU A 93 -36.49 0.44 -10.01
N LEU A 94 -35.62 -0.11 -9.13
CA LEU A 94 -34.92 -1.38 -9.33
C LEU A 94 -35.47 -2.47 -8.41
N PRO A 95 -36.61 -3.10 -8.76
CA PRO A 95 -37.33 -3.99 -7.85
C PRO A 95 -36.60 -5.31 -7.54
N THR A 96 -35.54 -5.64 -8.30
CA THR A 96 -34.75 -6.87 -8.14
C THR A 96 -33.39 -6.67 -7.50
N LEU A 97 -33.01 -5.42 -7.19
CA LEU A 97 -31.68 -5.12 -6.65
C LEU A 97 -31.53 -5.74 -5.26
N ALA A 98 -30.63 -6.71 -5.15
CA ALA A 98 -30.42 -7.52 -3.96
C ALA A 98 -29.06 -7.25 -3.31
N PHE A 99 -28.04 -6.94 -4.11
CA PHE A 99 -26.68 -6.69 -3.66
C PHE A 99 -26.24 -5.31 -4.13
N LEU A 100 -25.89 -4.45 -3.18
CA LEU A 100 -25.47 -3.08 -3.46
C LEU A 100 -24.13 -2.83 -2.80
N THR A 101 -23.14 -2.41 -3.58
CA THR A 101 -21.90 -1.84 -3.06
C THR A 101 -21.84 -0.40 -3.52
N LEU A 102 -21.82 0.55 -2.58
CA LEU A 102 -21.66 1.98 -2.83
C LEU A 102 -20.48 2.47 -2.00
N ASN A 103 -19.28 2.31 -2.54
CA ASN A 103 -18.06 2.64 -1.81
C ASN A 103 -17.40 3.88 -2.39
N PHE A 104 -16.99 4.80 -1.51
CA PHE A 104 -16.28 6.02 -1.88
C PHE A 104 -17.06 6.84 -2.92
N THR A 105 -18.34 7.10 -2.65
CA THR A 105 -19.20 7.93 -3.50
C THR A 105 -19.53 9.26 -2.83
N TYR A 106 -20.30 10.12 -3.51
CA TYR A 106 -20.66 11.46 -3.03
C TYR A 106 -22.08 11.53 -2.46
N VAL A 107 -22.65 10.37 -2.15
CA VAL A 107 -23.99 10.25 -1.58
C VAL A 107 -23.98 10.76 -0.16
N THR A 108 -24.89 11.68 0.14
CA THR A 108 -25.11 12.22 1.50
C THR A 108 -26.42 11.71 2.12
N ASP A 109 -27.40 11.33 1.30
CA ASP A 109 -28.73 10.86 1.71
C ASP A 109 -28.93 9.36 1.42
N ALA A 110 -29.13 8.58 2.49
CA ALA A 110 -29.40 7.14 2.40
C ALA A 110 -30.90 6.79 2.33
N LEU A 111 -31.81 7.76 2.46
CA LEU A 111 -33.26 7.54 2.51
C LEU A 111 -33.81 6.74 1.32
N PRO A 112 -33.27 6.85 0.09
CA PRO A 112 -33.69 6.01 -1.04
C PRO A 112 -33.54 4.51 -0.85
N LEU A 113 -32.68 4.06 0.07
CA LEU A 113 -32.45 2.65 0.33
C LEU A 113 -33.48 2.03 1.29
N VAL A 114 -34.26 2.84 2.01
CA VAL A 114 -35.26 2.35 2.97
C VAL A 114 -36.38 1.64 2.23
N GLY A 115 -36.59 0.36 2.55
CA GLY A 115 -37.71 -0.42 2.03
C GLY A 115 -37.54 -0.89 0.59
N LEU A 116 -36.31 -0.89 0.04
CA LEU A 116 -36.06 -1.51 -1.25
C LEU A 116 -36.50 -2.99 -1.22
N PRO A 117 -37.33 -3.43 -2.18
CA PRO A 117 -38.12 -4.65 -2.02
C PRO A 117 -37.29 -5.93 -1.99
N ALA A 118 -36.13 -5.96 -2.65
CA ALA A 118 -35.28 -7.14 -2.78
C ALA A 118 -33.92 -7.03 -2.07
N LEU A 119 -33.62 -5.90 -1.40
CA LEU A 119 -32.28 -5.65 -0.87
C LEU A 119 -31.95 -6.69 0.22
N ALA A 120 -30.88 -7.44 0.01
CA ALA A 120 -30.41 -8.49 0.92
C ALA A 120 -29.13 -8.05 1.64
N ARG A 121 -28.25 -7.33 0.93
CA ARG A 121 -27.00 -6.82 1.48
C ARG A 121 -26.64 -5.49 0.83
N ALA A 122 -26.19 -4.54 1.65
CA ALA A 122 -25.57 -3.33 1.17
C ALA A 122 -24.26 -3.03 1.91
N GLU A 123 -23.22 -2.73 1.14
CA GLU A 123 -21.94 -2.23 1.62
C GLU A 123 -21.81 -0.77 1.19
N LEU A 124 -21.59 0.12 2.16
CA LEU A 124 -21.82 1.56 2.00
C LEU A 124 -20.65 2.38 2.58
N LEU A 125 -19.42 1.95 2.29
CA LEU A 125 -18.21 2.50 2.90
C LEU A 125 -17.79 3.84 2.30
N GLY A 126 -17.18 4.69 3.12
CA GLY A 126 -16.56 5.94 2.68
C GLY A 126 -17.54 6.90 1.99
N ASN A 127 -18.78 7.00 2.47
CA ASN A 127 -19.73 7.98 1.94
C ASN A 127 -19.87 9.17 2.89
N PRO A 128 -20.01 10.41 2.39
CA PRO A 128 -20.15 11.64 3.19
C PRO A 128 -21.57 11.81 3.76
N TRP A 129 -22.12 10.75 4.35
CA TRP A 129 -23.49 10.72 4.87
C TRP A 129 -23.76 11.84 5.85
N THR A 130 -24.93 12.47 5.75
CA THR A 130 -25.42 13.34 6.83
C THR A 130 -25.51 12.58 8.15
N GLU A 131 -25.54 13.29 9.29
CA GLU A 131 -25.71 12.62 10.58
C GLU A 131 -27.00 11.80 10.63
N GLU A 132 -28.09 12.32 10.07
CA GLU A 132 -29.36 11.61 9.99
C GLU A 132 -29.21 10.32 9.18
N SER A 133 -28.56 10.38 8.01
CA SER A 133 -28.31 9.21 7.18
C SER A 133 -27.54 8.12 7.91
N TYR A 134 -26.45 8.49 8.58
CA TYR A 134 -25.57 7.55 9.27
C TYR A 134 -26.17 7.00 10.57
N THR A 135 -26.77 7.85 11.39
CA THR A 135 -27.21 7.46 12.74
C THR A 135 -28.63 6.91 12.78
N ILE A 136 -29.55 7.38 11.92
CA ILE A 136 -30.97 7.05 11.97
C ILE A 136 -31.37 6.21 10.75
N VAL A 137 -31.10 6.70 9.54
CA VAL A 137 -31.59 6.05 8.32
C VAL A 137 -30.92 4.70 8.12
N ALA A 138 -29.63 4.56 8.37
CA ALA A 138 -28.93 3.29 8.30
C ALA A 138 -29.54 2.22 9.24
N GLN A 139 -29.92 2.61 10.45
CA GLN A 139 -30.63 1.72 11.39
C GLN A 139 -32.02 1.34 10.88
N ARG A 140 -32.73 2.29 10.26
CA ARG A 140 -34.03 2.04 9.62
C ARG A 140 -33.90 1.05 8.46
N ILE A 141 -32.87 1.17 7.63
CA ILE A 141 -32.60 0.21 6.54
C ILE A 141 -32.33 -1.17 7.14
N ALA A 142 -31.48 -1.28 8.17
CA ALA A 142 -31.12 -2.55 8.82
C ALA A 142 -32.25 -3.21 9.63
N SER A 143 -33.36 -2.50 9.88
CA SER A 143 -34.51 -3.03 10.64
C SER A 143 -35.77 -3.21 9.77
N THR A 144 -35.82 -2.57 8.61
CA THR A 144 -36.96 -2.70 7.69
C THR A 144 -36.80 -3.97 6.86
N SER A 145 -37.73 -4.90 7.02
CA SER A 145 -37.73 -6.13 6.21
C SER A 145 -38.00 -5.82 4.75
N SER A 146 -37.18 -6.40 3.87
CA SER A 146 -37.37 -6.29 2.42
C SER A 146 -38.66 -6.99 2.02
N ALA A 147 -39.52 -6.31 1.26
CA ALA A 147 -40.86 -6.80 0.92
C ALA A 147 -40.87 -8.18 0.24
N ARG A 148 -39.82 -8.53 -0.50
CA ARG A 148 -39.68 -9.83 -1.19
C ARG A 148 -38.97 -10.90 -0.37
N LEU A 149 -38.04 -10.53 0.51
CA LEU A 149 -37.25 -11.49 1.29
C LEU A 149 -37.84 -11.78 2.67
N GLY A 150 -38.67 -10.87 3.19
CA GLY A 150 -39.24 -10.99 4.53
C GLY A 150 -38.23 -10.83 5.67
N THR A 151 -37.00 -10.42 5.35
CA THR A 151 -35.92 -10.19 6.32
C THR A 151 -35.27 -8.83 6.07
N PRO A 152 -34.70 -8.19 7.12
CA PRO A 152 -33.90 -6.99 6.92
C PRO A 152 -32.60 -7.29 6.16
N PRO A 153 -32.04 -6.31 5.43
CA PRO A 153 -30.76 -6.44 4.75
C PRO A 153 -29.59 -6.43 5.74
N LEU A 154 -28.51 -7.10 5.37
CA LEU A 154 -27.21 -6.96 6.03
C LEU A 154 -26.52 -5.68 5.56
N LEU A 155 -26.19 -4.79 6.49
CA LEU A 155 -25.49 -3.55 6.19
C LEU A 155 -24.05 -3.60 6.68
N LEU A 156 -23.14 -3.16 5.83
CA LEU A 156 -21.75 -2.87 6.17
C LEU A 156 -21.49 -1.38 5.94
N LEU A 157 -21.12 -0.68 7.01
CA LEU A 157 -20.88 0.76 7.03
C LEU A 157 -19.41 1.03 7.37
N SER A 158 -18.95 2.24 7.06
CA SER A 158 -17.68 2.73 7.60
C SER A 158 -17.71 2.67 9.13
N LEU A 159 -16.54 2.59 9.75
CA LEU A 159 -16.43 2.85 11.18
C LEU A 159 -16.85 4.29 11.50
N LEU A 160 -17.31 4.54 12.72
CA LEU A 160 -17.75 5.88 13.16
C LEU A 160 -16.66 6.93 12.92
N GLU A 161 -15.42 6.59 13.25
CA GLU A 161 -14.24 7.45 13.11
C GLU A 161 -13.96 7.75 11.63
N ASP A 162 -13.93 6.74 10.76
CA ASP A 162 -13.76 6.90 9.31
C ASP A 162 -14.82 7.82 8.69
N TRP A 163 -16.08 7.63 9.08
CA TRP A 163 -17.19 8.47 8.61
C TRP A 163 -17.08 9.91 9.11
N GLN A 164 -16.72 10.12 10.38
CA GLN A 164 -16.51 11.46 10.94
C GLN A 164 -15.41 12.22 10.21
N VAL A 165 -14.29 11.57 9.90
CA VAL A 165 -13.20 12.18 9.13
C VAL A 165 -13.64 12.49 7.70
N THR A 166 -14.36 11.57 7.05
CA THR A 166 -14.96 11.83 5.73
C THR A 166 -15.87 13.06 5.77
N ARG A 167 -16.78 13.14 6.73
CA ARG A 167 -17.67 14.29 6.92
C ARG A 167 -16.93 15.59 7.15
N MET A 168 -15.92 15.58 8.02
CA MET A 168 -15.12 16.77 8.32
C MET A 168 -14.34 17.26 7.10
N MET A 169 -13.80 16.36 6.27
CA MET A 169 -13.20 16.74 4.98
C MET A 169 -14.21 17.48 4.11
N TRP A 170 -15.42 16.95 3.97
CA TRP A 170 -16.47 17.56 3.15
C TRP A 170 -16.92 18.93 3.66
N GLU A 171 -17.01 19.10 4.98
CA GLU A 171 -17.31 20.39 5.62
C GLU A 171 -16.21 21.43 5.36
N CYS A 172 -14.96 20.99 5.21
CA CYS A 172 -13.83 21.82 4.79
C CYS A 172 -13.74 22.03 3.26
N GLY A 173 -14.71 21.54 2.48
CA GLY A 173 -14.71 21.67 1.01
C GLY A 173 -13.81 20.66 0.28
N ILE A 174 -13.32 19.64 0.99
CA ILE A 174 -12.47 18.58 0.46
C ILE A 174 -13.35 17.41 0.03
N THR A 175 -13.45 17.18 -1.28
CA THR A 175 -14.30 16.15 -1.89
C THR A 175 -13.55 14.82 -2.02
N ALA A 176 -13.35 14.16 -0.89
CA ALA A 176 -12.76 12.83 -0.84
C ALA A 176 -13.38 11.99 0.27
N SER A 177 -13.12 10.69 0.21
CA SER A 177 -13.68 9.72 1.13
C SER A 177 -12.59 8.88 1.76
N VAL A 178 -12.72 8.57 3.06
CA VAL A 178 -11.83 7.65 3.77
C VAL A 178 -12.63 6.50 4.38
N ALA A 179 -12.13 5.27 4.20
CA ALA A 179 -12.66 4.08 4.86
C ALA A 179 -11.65 2.93 4.82
N CYS A 180 -11.83 1.97 5.73
CA CYS A 180 -11.09 0.71 5.79
C CYS A 180 -11.99 -0.49 5.40
N PRO A 181 -11.96 -0.97 4.15
CA PRO A 181 -12.89 -2.02 3.68
C PRO A 181 -12.69 -3.41 4.28
N ASP A 182 -11.48 -3.75 4.73
CA ASP A 182 -11.09 -5.09 5.16
C ASP A 182 -10.39 -5.13 6.53
N SER A 183 -10.46 -4.04 7.29
CA SER A 183 -9.79 -3.85 8.58
C SER A 183 -8.26 -3.97 8.52
N ARG A 184 -7.65 -3.88 7.33
CA ARG A 184 -6.19 -3.94 7.17
C ARG A 184 -5.60 -2.58 6.85
N GLU A 185 -6.26 -1.80 5.99
CA GLU A 185 -5.72 -0.54 5.48
C GLU A 185 -6.81 0.48 5.16
N TRP A 186 -6.57 1.75 5.54
CA TRP A 186 -7.42 2.87 5.18
C TRP A 186 -7.04 3.44 3.82
N TYR A 187 -8.07 3.71 3.02
CA TYR A 187 -7.93 4.31 1.71
C TYR A 187 -8.59 5.69 1.69
N LEU A 188 -7.81 6.69 1.31
CA LEU A 188 -8.29 8.01 0.91
C LEU A 188 -8.52 8.01 -0.60
N VAL A 189 -9.75 8.23 -1.02
CA VAL A 189 -10.20 8.06 -2.42
C VAL A 189 -10.80 9.35 -2.95
N ARG A 190 -10.38 9.75 -4.15
CA ARG A 190 -10.99 10.85 -4.92
C ARG A 190 -11.85 10.28 -6.04
N ALA A 191 -13.16 10.33 -5.87
CA ALA A 191 -14.10 9.70 -6.79
C ALA A 191 -14.16 10.44 -8.14
N GLY A 192 -14.25 9.68 -9.23
CA GLY A 192 -14.37 10.24 -10.59
C GLY A 192 -13.11 10.88 -11.16
N ILE A 193 -12.01 10.94 -10.41
CA ILE A 193 -10.73 11.43 -10.92
C ILE A 193 -10.05 10.30 -11.72
N PRO A 194 -9.56 10.57 -12.95
CA PRO A 194 -8.79 9.59 -13.72
C PRO A 194 -7.63 9.04 -12.88
N ARG A 195 -7.42 7.72 -12.94
CA ARG A 195 -6.42 7.00 -12.15
C ARG A 195 -5.04 7.66 -12.27
N VAL A 196 -4.56 8.26 -11.18
CA VAL A 196 -3.18 8.75 -11.07
C VAL A 196 -2.31 7.78 -10.23
N THR A 197 -2.93 6.93 -9.41
CA THR A 197 -2.25 5.92 -8.60
C THR A 197 -2.33 4.49 -9.18
N PRO A 198 -1.44 3.56 -8.79
CA PRO A 198 -1.58 2.15 -9.12
C PRO A 198 -2.76 1.50 -8.38
N GLY A 199 -3.97 1.57 -8.94
CA GLY A 199 -5.15 0.84 -8.47
C GLY A 199 -6.34 1.01 -9.44
N PRO A 200 -7.50 0.41 -9.17
CA PRO A 200 -8.67 0.59 -10.04
C PRO A 200 -9.23 2.03 -10.02
N CYS A 201 -8.88 2.83 -9.01
CA CYS A 201 -9.31 4.22 -8.83
C CYS A 201 -8.17 5.10 -8.29
N ASP A 202 -8.39 6.41 -8.26
CA ASP A 202 -7.46 7.35 -7.66
C ASP A 202 -7.55 7.31 -6.13
N ALA A 203 -6.75 6.42 -5.54
CA ALA A 203 -6.74 6.12 -4.12
C ALA A 203 -5.32 6.08 -3.55
N MET A 204 -5.17 6.51 -2.30
CA MET A 204 -3.93 6.47 -1.55
C MET A 204 -4.17 5.86 -0.18
N ARG A 205 -3.22 5.05 0.32
CA ARG A 205 -3.26 4.58 1.70
C ARG A 205 -3.02 5.76 2.64
N ASN A 206 -3.95 6.01 3.55
CA ASN A 206 -3.81 7.12 4.48
C ASN A 206 -4.68 6.87 5.71
N ASP A 207 -4.13 7.15 6.88
CA ASP A 207 -4.79 6.93 8.16
C ASP A 207 -5.74 8.11 8.47
N PRO A 208 -7.00 7.86 8.85
CA PRO A 208 -7.97 8.90 9.10
C PRO A 208 -7.58 9.84 10.25
N VAL A 209 -6.88 9.35 11.28
CA VAL A 209 -6.43 10.18 12.43
C VAL A 209 -5.47 11.26 11.96
N LEU A 210 -4.60 10.91 11.02
CA LEU A 210 -3.61 11.79 10.43
C LEU A 210 -4.26 12.91 9.61
N ILE A 211 -5.25 12.55 8.79
CA ILE A 211 -6.03 13.52 8.01
C ILE A 211 -6.75 14.47 8.98
N GLU A 212 -7.35 13.93 10.04
CA GLU A 212 -8.06 14.73 11.04
C GLU A 212 -7.15 15.76 11.71
N GLN A 213 -5.97 15.34 12.17
CA GLN A 213 -4.99 16.24 12.77
C GLN A 213 -4.50 17.31 11.80
N ALA A 214 -4.24 16.94 10.54
CA ALA A 214 -3.82 17.88 9.50
C ALA A 214 -4.86 18.98 9.26
N LEU A 215 -6.13 18.60 9.15
CA LEU A 215 -7.24 19.54 8.96
C LEU A 215 -7.42 20.47 10.16
N LYS A 216 -7.29 19.95 11.38
CA LYS A 216 -7.36 20.76 12.61
C LYS A 216 -6.19 21.75 12.71
N LYS A 217 -4.99 21.36 12.27
CA LYS A 217 -3.78 22.20 12.32
C LYS A 217 -3.73 23.24 11.20
N ASN A 218 -4.21 22.89 10.00
CA ASN A 218 -4.15 23.74 8.82
C ASN A 218 -5.49 23.79 8.08
N PRO A 219 -6.31 24.84 8.31
CA PRO A 219 -7.60 25.02 7.64
C PRO A 219 -7.52 25.21 6.12
N THR A 220 -6.33 25.50 5.57
CA THR A 220 -6.12 25.68 4.11
C THR A 220 -5.53 24.45 3.45
N PHE A 221 -5.50 23.30 4.13
CA PHE A 221 -5.01 22.04 3.58
C PHE A 221 -5.81 21.62 2.34
N THR A 222 -5.11 21.22 1.27
CA THR A 222 -5.74 20.70 0.05
C THR A 222 -5.25 19.29 -0.25
N LEU A 223 -6.13 18.44 -0.78
CA LEU A 223 -5.74 17.10 -1.20
C LEU A 223 -4.92 17.09 -2.47
N GLU A 224 -5.07 18.10 -3.32
CA GLU A 224 -4.24 18.27 -4.51
C GLU A 224 -2.75 18.30 -4.13
N GLU A 225 -2.35 19.09 -3.12
CA GLU A 225 -0.97 19.12 -2.66
C GLU A 225 -0.51 17.77 -2.09
N LEU A 226 -1.38 17.07 -1.36
CA LEU A 226 -1.06 15.76 -0.80
C LEU A 226 -0.83 14.71 -1.89
N PHE A 227 -1.74 14.60 -2.85
CA PHE A 227 -1.62 13.66 -3.98
C PHE A 227 -0.49 14.06 -4.92
N GLU A 228 -0.29 15.36 -5.22
CA GLU A 228 0.84 15.83 -6.03
C GLU A 228 2.18 15.55 -5.35
N ASN A 229 2.29 15.78 -4.03
CA ASN A 229 3.51 15.46 -3.29
C ASN A 229 3.74 13.95 -3.23
N PHE A 230 2.69 13.15 -3.07
CA PHE A 230 2.76 11.69 -3.16
C PHE A 230 3.25 11.23 -4.54
N LEU A 231 2.70 11.78 -5.62
CA LEU A 231 3.08 11.47 -7.00
C LEU A 231 4.50 11.94 -7.32
N LYS A 232 4.91 13.12 -6.85
CA LYS A 232 6.28 13.64 -7.01
C LYS A 232 7.29 12.80 -6.24
N LYS A 233 6.95 12.32 -5.05
CA LYS A 233 7.77 11.36 -4.27
C LYS A 233 7.85 9.99 -4.96
N ARG A 234 6.83 9.62 -5.74
CA ARG A 234 6.73 8.35 -6.48
C ARG A 234 7.12 8.45 -7.96
N ALA A 235 7.57 9.61 -8.43
CA ALA A 235 8.30 9.72 -9.69
C ALA A 235 9.59 8.92 -9.48
N GLU A 236 9.50 7.61 -9.66
CA GLU A 236 10.62 6.69 -9.55
C GLU A 236 11.74 7.29 -10.42
N PRO A 237 12.90 7.61 -9.85
CA PRO A 237 14.06 7.79 -10.69
C PRO A 237 14.21 6.52 -11.54
N PRO A 238 14.71 6.62 -12.78
CA PRO A 238 14.62 5.55 -13.77
C PRO A 238 14.98 4.21 -13.13
N ARG A 239 14.03 3.26 -13.16
CA ARG A 239 14.24 1.90 -12.63
C ARG A 239 15.53 1.36 -13.18
N VAL A 240 16.53 1.21 -12.32
CA VAL A 240 17.66 0.36 -12.66
C VAL A 240 17.13 -1.07 -12.55
N GLU A 241 17.05 -1.78 -13.68
CA GLU A 241 16.75 -3.21 -13.75
C GLU A 241 17.60 -3.95 -12.69
N PRO A 242 17.00 -4.44 -11.58
CA PRO A 242 17.76 -5.05 -10.49
C PRO A 242 18.59 -6.25 -10.97
N SER A 243 18.08 -6.97 -11.96
CA SER A 243 18.72 -8.08 -12.67
C SER A 243 20.06 -7.68 -13.33
N ARG A 244 20.12 -6.49 -13.96
CA ARG A 244 21.36 -5.96 -14.57
C ARG A 244 22.40 -5.58 -13.52
N LEU A 245 21.97 -5.03 -12.39
CA LEU A 245 22.84 -4.61 -11.29
C LEU A 245 23.44 -5.81 -10.53
N MET A 246 22.64 -6.84 -10.25
CA MET A 246 23.09 -8.00 -9.47
C MET A 246 24.11 -8.87 -10.19
N SER A 247 24.03 -8.96 -11.53
CA SER A 247 24.98 -9.73 -12.35
C SER A 247 26.44 -9.24 -12.31
N ARG A 248 26.68 -8.01 -11.82
CA ARG A 248 27.99 -7.35 -11.80
C ARG A 248 28.72 -7.45 -10.45
N ARG A 249 28.10 -8.03 -9.44
CA ARG A 249 28.69 -8.18 -8.09
C ARG A 249 29.66 -9.35 -8.07
N PRO A 250 30.91 -9.18 -7.60
CA PRO A 250 31.80 -10.30 -7.36
C PRO A 250 31.26 -11.18 -6.23
N TRP A 251 31.06 -12.46 -6.52
CA TRP A 251 30.67 -13.50 -5.56
C TRP A 251 31.88 -14.29 -5.09
N GLY A 252 31.81 -14.81 -3.87
CA GLY A 252 32.86 -15.62 -3.28
C GLY A 252 32.37 -16.49 -2.15
N SER A 253 33.09 -17.59 -1.94
CA SER A 253 33.00 -18.43 -0.74
C SER A 253 33.38 -17.67 0.52
N SER A 254 33.12 -18.26 1.68
CA SER A 254 33.58 -17.74 2.98
C SER A 254 35.10 -17.49 3.03
N VAL A 255 35.90 -18.32 2.34
CA VAL A 255 37.37 -18.14 2.24
C VAL A 255 37.72 -16.90 1.42
N GLU A 256 37.08 -16.70 0.27
CA GLU A 256 37.31 -15.53 -0.58
C GLU A 256 36.83 -14.25 0.11
N ALA A 257 35.67 -14.29 0.76
CA ALA A 257 35.14 -13.19 1.56
C ALA A 257 36.11 -12.78 2.67
N ALA A 258 36.67 -13.74 3.40
CA ALA A 258 37.66 -13.49 4.43
C ALA A 258 38.93 -12.82 3.85
N SER A 259 39.36 -13.23 2.65
CA SER A 259 40.49 -12.60 1.97
C SER A 259 40.21 -11.13 1.58
N TRP A 260 38.98 -10.80 1.17
CA TRP A 260 38.59 -9.42 0.87
C TRP A 260 38.65 -8.55 2.12
N VAL A 261 38.15 -9.06 3.25
CA VAL A 261 38.20 -8.36 4.55
C VAL A 261 39.64 -8.15 5.02
N GLN A 262 40.51 -9.16 4.88
CA GLN A 262 41.91 -9.02 5.29
C GLN A 262 42.65 -7.96 4.45
N ALA A 263 42.40 -7.93 3.15
CA ALA A 263 43.03 -7.02 2.19
C ALA A 263 42.48 -5.58 2.21
N SER A 264 41.37 -5.33 2.91
CA SER A 264 40.73 -4.00 2.95
C SER A 264 41.53 -2.99 3.80
N ALA A 265 41.17 -1.71 3.68
CA ALA A 265 41.73 -0.63 4.51
C ALA A 265 40.98 -0.45 5.85
N LEU A 266 39.99 -1.30 6.15
CA LEU A 266 39.21 -1.24 7.38
C LEU A 266 40.10 -1.40 8.62
N ASP A 267 39.66 -0.81 9.74
CA ASP A 267 40.34 -0.93 11.01
C ASP A 267 40.28 -2.38 11.57
N ALA A 268 41.15 -2.66 12.54
CA ALA A 268 41.31 -4.01 13.07
C ALA A 268 40.06 -4.56 13.77
N GLN A 269 39.27 -3.70 14.42
CA GLN A 269 38.05 -4.11 15.11
C GLN A 269 36.97 -4.48 14.09
N THR A 270 36.74 -3.62 13.09
CA THR A 270 35.80 -3.90 12.00
C THR A 270 36.17 -5.19 11.26
N LYS A 271 37.45 -5.40 10.94
CA LYS A 271 37.92 -6.65 10.33
C LYS A 271 37.59 -7.86 11.19
N ALA A 272 37.83 -7.79 12.50
CA ALA A 272 37.57 -8.91 13.40
C ALA A 272 36.07 -9.27 13.47
N GLU A 273 35.17 -8.28 13.48
CA GLU A 273 33.71 -8.51 13.45
C GLU A 273 33.27 -9.17 12.14
N LEU A 274 33.72 -8.65 10.99
CA LEU A 274 33.36 -9.22 9.68
C LEU A 274 33.89 -10.64 9.50
N LEU A 275 35.12 -10.92 9.95
CA LEU A 275 35.69 -12.27 9.91
C LEU A 275 34.92 -13.25 10.79
N ARG A 276 34.48 -12.81 11.99
CA ARG A 276 33.62 -13.62 12.86
C ARG A 276 32.28 -13.92 12.19
N PHE A 277 31.64 -12.91 11.59
CA PHE A 277 30.41 -13.09 10.83
C PHE A 277 30.56 -14.11 9.69
N ILE A 278 31.61 -14.00 8.86
CA ILE A 278 31.88 -14.94 7.76
C ILE A 278 32.07 -16.36 8.29
N ALA A 279 32.82 -16.53 9.38
CA ALA A 279 33.13 -17.85 9.96
C ALA A 279 31.88 -18.57 10.50
N ARG A 280 30.86 -17.83 10.96
CA ARG A 280 29.59 -18.40 11.45
C ARG A 280 28.74 -19.02 10.36
N PHE A 281 28.98 -18.66 9.10
CA PHE A 281 28.19 -19.10 7.94
C PHE A 281 29.08 -19.62 6.81
N PRO A 282 29.82 -20.73 7.03
CA PRO A 282 30.84 -21.20 6.10
C PRO A 282 30.27 -21.69 4.76
N THR A 283 28.99 -22.06 4.74
CA THR A 283 28.26 -22.58 3.57
C THR A 283 27.58 -21.51 2.73
N LEU A 284 27.53 -20.26 3.21
CA LEU A 284 26.91 -19.16 2.48
C LEU A 284 27.87 -18.59 1.43
N SER A 285 27.28 -18.03 0.37
CA SER A 285 28.00 -17.22 -0.60
C SER A 285 27.92 -15.77 -0.18
N PHE A 286 29.03 -15.05 -0.33
CA PHE A 286 29.13 -13.63 0.00
C PHE A 286 29.40 -12.83 -1.26
N TYR A 287 29.02 -11.56 -1.23
CA TYR A 287 29.35 -10.64 -2.30
C TYR A 287 29.80 -9.28 -1.77
N ARG A 288 30.51 -8.57 -2.63
CA ARG A 288 30.85 -7.16 -2.47
C ARG A 288 30.33 -6.37 -3.65
N GLU A 289 30.28 -5.06 -3.51
CA GLU A 289 29.74 -4.18 -4.55
C GLU A 289 30.85 -3.27 -5.09
N PRO A 290 31.13 -3.30 -6.40
CA PRO A 290 32.19 -2.49 -6.95
C PRO A 290 31.82 -0.99 -6.95
N PRO A 291 32.82 -0.07 -7.03
CA PRO A 291 32.57 1.37 -6.97
C PRO A 291 31.53 1.85 -8.00
N GLU A 292 31.61 1.37 -9.24
CA GLU A 292 30.71 1.76 -10.32
C GLU A 292 29.27 1.33 -10.07
N PHE A 293 29.07 0.19 -9.39
CA PHE A 293 27.73 -0.24 -8.97
C PHE A 293 27.16 0.74 -7.95
N LEU A 294 27.96 1.14 -6.97
CA LEU A 294 27.53 2.08 -5.93
C LEU A 294 27.26 3.47 -6.53
N ASP A 295 28.05 3.90 -7.53
CA ASP A 295 27.79 5.15 -8.27
C ASP A 295 26.44 5.13 -8.99
N GLU A 296 26.09 4.02 -9.64
CA GLU A 296 24.81 3.83 -10.30
C GLU A 296 23.65 3.83 -9.30
N VAL A 297 23.79 3.14 -8.17
CA VAL A 297 22.76 3.11 -7.10
C VAL A 297 22.57 4.48 -6.47
N GLU A 298 23.64 5.22 -6.18
CA GLU A 298 23.57 6.58 -5.63
C GLU A 298 22.98 7.57 -6.63
N ALA A 299 23.32 7.43 -7.92
CA ALA A 299 22.76 8.26 -8.98
C ALA A 299 21.26 8.00 -9.18
N ALA A 300 20.85 6.73 -9.17
CA ALA A 300 19.45 6.35 -9.29
C ALA A 300 18.65 6.79 -8.06
N SER A 301 19.13 6.54 -6.85
CA SER A 301 18.41 6.93 -5.63
C SER A 301 18.48 8.42 -5.29
N GLN A 302 19.34 9.19 -5.97
CA GLN A 302 19.68 10.58 -5.62
C GLN A 302 20.18 10.74 -4.17
N VAL A 303 20.79 9.69 -3.60
CA VAL A 303 21.34 9.70 -2.24
C VAL A 303 22.81 9.28 -2.30
N ARG A 304 23.67 9.94 -1.51
CA ARG A 304 25.07 9.54 -1.32
C ARG A 304 25.21 8.65 -0.09
N PHE A 305 25.92 7.53 -0.22
CA PHE A 305 26.24 6.71 0.95
C PHE A 305 27.32 7.39 1.80
N PRO A 306 27.27 7.26 3.13
CA PRO A 306 28.40 7.61 3.98
C PRO A 306 29.67 6.88 3.54
N PRO A 307 30.86 7.51 3.58
CA PRO A 307 32.10 6.89 3.14
C PRO A 307 32.39 5.54 3.79
N TRP A 308 32.10 5.42 5.10
CA TRP A 308 32.28 4.19 5.86
C TRP A 308 31.39 3.06 5.33
N LEU A 309 30.13 3.36 4.98
CA LEU A 309 29.19 2.36 4.46
C LEU A 309 29.61 1.92 3.06
N ARG A 310 30.07 2.89 2.25
CA ARG A 310 30.59 2.63 0.91
C ARG A 310 31.82 1.72 0.95
N GLU A 311 32.73 1.93 1.89
CA GLU A 311 33.92 1.09 2.08
C GLU A 311 33.56 -0.32 2.56
N LEU A 312 32.61 -0.44 3.48
CA LEU A 312 32.09 -1.73 3.93
C LEU A 312 31.46 -2.51 2.78
N ARG A 313 30.58 -1.88 2.00
CA ARG A 313 29.92 -2.53 0.85
C ARG A 313 30.90 -2.95 -0.26
N GLN A 314 31.99 -2.21 -0.44
CA GLN A 314 33.08 -2.60 -1.35
C GLN A 314 33.93 -3.76 -0.81
N THR A 315 33.91 -3.99 0.50
CA THR A 315 34.68 -5.07 1.15
C THR A 315 33.85 -6.34 1.30
N LEU A 316 32.68 -6.22 1.93
CA LEU A 316 31.73 -7.29 2.21
C LEU A 316 30.33 -6.66 2.32
N ALA A 317 29.55 -6.72 1.24
CA ALA A 317 28.23 -6.10 1.18
C ALA A 317 27.15 -6.94 1.85
N TRP A 318 27.08 -8.24 1.54
CA TRP A 318 26.02 -9.13 2.04
C TRP A 318 26.31 -10.63 1.77
N MET A 319 25.33 -11.49 2.05
CA MET A 319 25.36 -12.94 1.85
C MET A 319 24.07 -13.49 1.21
N LEU A 320 24.14 -14.65 0.56
CA LEU A 320 22.97 -15.43 0.10
C LEU A 320 23.14 -16.94 0.36
N PRO A 321 22.06 -17.66 0.70
CA PRO A 321 22.00 -19.11 0.71
C PRO A 321 21.72 -19.64 -0.71
N GLY A 322 22.75 -19.63 -1.58
CA GLY A 322 22.67 -20.21 -2.92
C GLY A 322 22.49 -19.17 -4.03
N GLU A 323 21.53 -19.39 -4.94
CA GLU A 323 21.39 -18.59 -6.16
C GLU A 323 21.01 -17.12 -5.87
N PRO A 324 21.47 -16.17 -6.71
CA PRO A 324 20.99 -14.79 -6.71
C PRO A 324 19.46 -14.75 -6.80
N GLU A 325 18.83 -13.73 -6.21
CA GLU A 325 17.38 -13.43 -6.29
C GLU A 325 16.46 -14.11 -5.27
N ARG A 326 16.97 -14.95 -4.37
CA ARG A 326 16.16 -15.43 -3.24
C ARG A 326 16.01 -14.35 -2.18
N ASP A 327 14.80 -14.24 -1.66
CA ASP A 327 14.50 -13.34 -0.56
C ASP A 327 15.06 -13.90 0.75
N VAL A 328 16.08 -13.21 1.27
CA VAL A 328 16.85 -13.67 2.43
C VAL A 328 16.49 -12.85 3.64
N GLN A 329 16.08 -13.56 4.68
CA GLN A 329 15.77 -13.01 5.97
C GLN A 329 16.84 -13.42 6.99
N VAL A 330 17.13 -12.52 7.91
CA VAL A 330 18.08 -12.74 9.00
C VAL A 330 17.40 -12.51 10.33
N ARG A 331 17.93 -13.14 11.37
CA ARG A 331 17.53 -12.90 12.74
C ARG A 331 18.74 -12.44 13.53
N PHE A 332 18.53 -11.50 14.44
CA PHE A 332 19.57 -11.01 15.34
C PHE A 332 19.35 -11.59 16.73
N HIS A 333 20.42 -12.02 17.40
CA HIS A 333 20.31 -12.54 18.77
C HIS A 333 20.27 -11.43 19.84
N HIS A 334 20.66 -10.20 19.51
CA HIS A 334 20.57 -9.03 20.39
C HIS A 334 20.72 -7.72 19.59
N PHE A 335 20.38 -6.60 20.23
CA PHE A 335 20.84 -5.26 19.89
C PHE A 335 21.94 -4.83 20.89
N ASP A 336 22.99 -4.18 20.42
CA ASP A 336 24.19 -3.88 21.23
C ASP A 336 24.06 -2.56 22.04
N LEU A 337 23.07 -1.72 21.72
CA LEU A 337 22.81 -0.44 22.35
C LEU A 337 21.42 -0.37 23.03
N PRO A 338 21.31 0.32 24.18
CA PRO A 338 20.03 0.49 24.88
C PRO A 338 19.15 1.56 24.20
N GLY A 339 17.83 1.40 24.30
CA GLY A 339 16.86 2.41 23.83
C GLY A 339 16.18 2.11 22.49
N HIS A 340 16.39 0.92 21.95
CA HIS A 340 15.69 0.33 20.79
C HIS A 340 14.17 0.26 20.97
N ALA A 341 13.44 0.29 19.85
CA ALA A 341 11.99 0.37 19.82
C ALA A 341 11.32 -1.01 19.87
N ALA A 342 11.88 -2.01 19.17
CA ALA A 342 11.45 -3.40 19.30
C ALA A 342 11.92 -4.00 20.63
N SER A 343 11.11 -4.82 21.32
CA SER A 343 11.46 -5.36 22.64
C SER A 343 12.37 -6.60 22.62
N ASP A 344 12.43 -7.31 21.50
CA ASP A 344 13.26 -8.51 21.34
C ASP A 344 13.60 -8.80 19.85
N PRO A 345 14.83 -8.52 19.37
CA PRO A 345 15.21 -8.80 17.99
C PRO A 345 15.34 -10.29 17.67
N ALA A 346 15.42 -11.16 18.68
CA ALA A 346 15.48 -12.61 18.51
C ALA A 346 14.10 -13.22 18.20
N SER A 347 13.03 -12.44 18.29
CA SER A 347 11.67 -12.87 17.96
C SER A 347 11.23 -12.52 16.53
N HIS A 348 12.06 -11.80 15.77
CA HIS A 348 11.69 -11.22 14.47
C HIS A 348 12.63 -11.63 13.34
N TRP A 349 12.10 -11.67 12.12
CA TRP A 349 12.88 -11.84 10.90
C TRP A 349 12.98 -10.54 10.12
N TYR A 350 14.21 -10.18 9.76
CA TYR A 350 14.53 -8.95 9.06
C TYR A 350 14.94 -9.22 7.62
N SER A 351 14.31 -8.50 6.70
CA SER A 351 14.69 -8.42 5.29
C SER A 351 15.69 -7.27 5.14
N ILE A 352 16.97 -7.60 4.96
CA ILE A 352 18.05 -6.61 4.87
C ILE A 352 18.44 -6.39 3.41
N ALA A 353 18.33 -5.14 2.98
CA ALA A 353 18.63 -4.71 1.62
C ALA A 353 19.34 -3.36 1.69
N PRO A 354 20.68 -3.36 1.87
CA PRO A 354 21.42 -2.13 2.13
C PRO A 354 21.26 -1.14 0.96
N GLY A 355 20.46 -0.09 1.18
CA GLY A 355 20.37 1.08 0.33
C GLY A 355 19.66 0.93 -1.02
N VAL A 356 18.79 -0.07 -1.22
CA VAL A 356 18.02 -0.24 -2.49
C VAL A 356 16.51 -0.43 -2.26
N GLN A 357 15.99 -0.18 -1.05
CA GLN A 357 14.55 -0.30 -0.83
C GLN A 357 13.79 0.93 -1.29
N SER A 358 12.84 0.71 -2.20
CA SER A 358 11.81 1.65 -2.66
C SER A 358 10.70 1.83 -1.62
N GLY A 359 11.07 2.01 -0.35
CA GLY A 359 10.17 2.18 0.79
C GLY A 359 10.36 3.53 1.49
N GLU A 360 9.32 4.02 2.14
CA GLU A 360 9.33 5.29 2.87
C GLU A 360 10.30 5.22 4.06
N SER A 361 11.49 5.83 3.93
CA SER A 361 12.41 6.02 5.07
C SER A 361 12.08 7.31 5.84
N PRO A 362 12.31 7.38 7.16
CA PRO A 362 12.26 8.63 7.93
C PRO A 362 13.03 9.78 7.25
N PRO A 363 12.52 11.02 7.23
CA PRO A 363 13.26 12.18 6.73
C PRO A 363 14.62 12.28 7.42
N GLY A 364 15.69 12.42 6.64
CA GLY A 364 17.06 12.44 7.16
C GLY A 364 17.67 11.06 7.43
N PHE A 365 16.96 9.96 7.15
CA PHE A 365 17.45 8.59 7.33
C PHE A 365 17.40 7.76 6.04
N MET A 366 18.25 6.74 5.98
CA MET A 366 18.32 5.73 4.92
C MET A 366 18.08 4.35 5.54
N SER A 367 17.15 3.59 4.96
CA SER A 367 16.88 2.22 5.39
C SER A 367 17.97 1.22 4.98
N LEU A 368 18.29 0.33 5.92
CA LEU A 368 19.12 -0.86 5.71
C LEU A 368 18.27 -2.13 5.60
N GLY A 369 17.11 -2.17 6.26
CA GLY A 369 16.16 -3.29 6.21
C GLY A 369 14.98 -3.11 7.17
N PHE A 370 14.05 -4.06 7.17
CA PHE A 370 12.83 -4.03 7.99
C PHE A 370 12.43 -5.44 8.47
N SER A 371 11.66 -5.52 9.56
CA SER A 371 10.96 -6.73 10.01
C SER A 371 9.63 -6.91 9.27
N GLU A 372 9.24 -8.15 9.00
CA GLU A 372 7.98 -8.48 8.30
C GLU A 372 6.83 -8.89 9.21
N ASP A 373 7.04 -8.77 10.53
CA ASP A 373 6.08 -9.10 11.57
C ASP A 373 5.17 -7.91 11.91
N PRO A 374 4.01 -8.12 12.56
CA PRO A 374 3.00 -7.08 12.81
C PRO A 374 3.47 -5.87 13.64
N LEU A 375 4.61 -5.99 14.33
CA LEU A 375 5.33 -4.87 14.93
C LEU A 375 6.48 -4.47 13.98
N TRP A 376 6.16 -3.60 13.02
CA TRP A 376 7.07 -3.18 11.95
C TRP A 376 8.26 -2.39 12.54
N SER A 377 9.46 -2.98 12.49
CA SER A 377 10.75 -2.42 12.93
C SER A 377 11.64 -2.20 11.72
N GLN A 378 12.22 -1.00 11.60
CA GLN A 378 13.06 -0.62 10.47
C GLN A 378 14.45 -0.22 10.97
N LEU A 379 15.49 -0.83 10.40
CA LEU A 379 16.88 -0.48 10.66
C LEU A 379 17.30 0.64 9.71
N VAL A 380 17.81 1.74 10.27
CA VAL A 380 18.12 2.96 9.52
C VAL A 380 19.46 3.58 9.94
N ILE A 381 20.05 4.36 9.04
CA ILE A 381 21.22 5.21 9.30
C ILE A 381 20.92 6.66 8.95
N ARG A 382 21.66 7.59 9.56
CA ARG A 382 21.52 9.02 9.31
C ARG A 382 22.16 9.44 7.99
N LYS A 383 21.38 10.12 7.15
CA LYS A 383 21.85 10.75 5.90
C LYS A 383 22.64 12.04 6.17
N ASP A 384 22.29 12.76 7.23
CA ASP A 384 22.83 14.07 7.58
C ASP A 384 24.10 14.01 8.46
N ALA A 385 24.44 12.82 8.97
CA ALA A 385 25.59 12.58 9.83
C ALA A 385 26.53 11.52 9.23
N PRO A 386 27.33 11.85 8.19
CA PRO A 386 28.14 10.85 7.44
C PRO A 386 29.29 10.23 8.23
N LYS A 387 29.57 10.71 9.45
CA LYS A 387 30.54 10.12 10.38
C LYS A 387 29.87 9.23 11.45
N ASP A 388 28.55 9.30 11.54
CA ASP A 388 27.78 8.45 12.43
C ASP A 388 27.71 7.05 11.84
N THR A 389 28.14 6.08 12.63
CA THR A 389 28.17 4.66 12.24
C THR A 389 27.04 3.89 12.90
N VAL A 390 26.32 4.52 13.83
CA VAL A 390 25.22 3.90 14.58
C VAL A 390 24.08 3.56 13.62
N ILE A 391 23.56 2.36 13.80
CA ILE A 391 22.32 1.90 13.18
C ILE A 391 21.23 2.04 14.21
N TYR A 392 20.17 2.72 13.81
CA TYR A 392 19.01 2.97 14.63
C TYR A 392 17.91 1.98 14.28
N ASP A 393 17.18 1.53 15.28
CA ASP A 393 15.91 0.85 15.16
C ASP A 393 14.78 1.87 15.29
N PHE A 394 13.75 1.68 14.48
CA PHE A 394 12.64 2.59 14.32
C PHE A 394 11.32 1.80 14.18
N ALA A 395 10.33 2.11 15.02
CA ALA A 395 9.00 1.50 14.96
C ALA A 395 8.00 2.35 14.14
N GLU A 396 7.26 1.72 13.21
CA GLU A 396 6.43 2.41 12.20
C GLU A 396 5.27 3.23 12.78
N GLU A 397 4.73 2.85 13.94
CA GLU A 397 3.57 3.51 14.58
C GLU A 397 3.76 5.03 14.72
N MET A 398 5.00 5.53 14.72
CA MET A 398 5.33 6.95 14.86
C MET A 398 5.82 7.66 13.59
N PHE A 399 6.09 6.94 12.48
CA PHE A 399 6.48 7.56 11.19
C PHE A 399 5.38 8.44 10.61
N ARG A 400 4.15 7.95 10.77
CA ARG A 400 2.92 8.57 10.31
C ARG A 400 2.69 9.92 11.01
N ASP A 401 2.92 9.97 12.32
CA ASP A 401 2.84 11.20 13.11
C ASP A 401 3.91 12.23 12.67
N LEU A 402 5.17 11.79 12.50
CA LEU A 402 6.29 12.68 12.18
C LEU A 402 6.16 13.41 10.83
N GLN A 403 5.53 12.81 9.80
CA GLN A 403 5.29 13.50 8.52
C GLN A 403 4.27 14.64 8.61
N LEU A 404 3.36 14.61 9.60
CA LEU A 404 2.28 15.59 9.71
C LEU A 404 2.56 16.68 10.73
N GLU A 405 3.40 16.40 11.72
CA GLU A 405 3.68 17.35 12.80
C GLU A 405 4.88 18.28 12.53
N GLY A 406 5.75 17.95 11.57
CA GLY A 406 7.00 18.71 11.35
C GLY A 406 7.94 18.68 12.55
N VAL A 407 7.77 17.70 13.46
CA VAL A 407 8.53 17.54 14.71
C VAL A 407 9.74 16.62 14.48
N GLY A 408 10.82 16.87 15.21
CA GLY A 408 12.05 16.06 15.16
C GLY A 408 11.89 14.66 15.75
N THR A 409 12.58 13.68 15.17
CA THR A 409 12.44 12.24 15.43
C THR A 409 13.09 11.74 16.75
N GLN A 410 13.38 12.63 17.70
CA GLN A 410 14.32 12.34 18.81
C GLN A 410 13.83 11.38 19.91
N GLY A 411 12.55 10.99 19.92
CA GLY A 411 11.98 10.09 20.94
C GLY A 411 11.68 8.66 20.46
N THR A 412 11.90 8.35 19.18
CA THR A 412 11.36 7.15 18.50
C THR A 412 12.40 6.31 17.78
N LEU A 413 13.61 6.85 17.71
CA LEU A 413 14.79 6.20 17.17
C LEU A 413 15.65 5.76 18.34
N GLY A 414 15.75 4.45 18.49
CA GLY A 414 16.65 3.84 19.43
C GLY A 414 17.94 3.43 18.74
N PRO A 415 19.13 3.70 19.30
CA PRO A 415 20.34 3.07 18.77
C PRO A 415 20.23 1.56 18.97
N ALA A 416 20.46 0.79 17.91
CA ALA A 416 20.34 -0.67 17.92
C ALA A 416 21.68 -1.37 17.70
N PHE A 417 22.49 -0.84 16.77
CA PHE A 417 23.86 -1.32 16.54
C PHE A 417 24.86 -0.17 16.56
N ALA A 418 26.00 -0.36 17.20
CA ALA A 418 27.09 0.61 17.19
C ALA A 418 27.70 0.82 15.80
N SER A 419 27.62 -0.20 14.93
CA SER A 419 28.09 -0.14 13.55
C SER A 419 27.41 -1.18 12.66
N TYR A 420 27.56 -1.04 11.35
CA TYR A 420 27.15 -2.08 10.39
C TYR A 420 27.88 -3.41 10.60
N ALA A 421 29.15 -3.38 11.02
CA ALA A 421 29.89 -4.59 11.32
C ALA A 421 29.34 -5.32 12.55
N THR A 422 28.94 -4.60 13.61
CA THR A 422 28.31 -5.20 14.80
C THR A 422 26.91 -5.70 14.50
N MET A 423 26.14 -5.02 13.64
CA MET A 423 24.88 -5.53 13.12
C MET A 423 25.04 -6.88 12.41
N LEU A 424 26.00 -7.00 11.48
CA LEU A 424 26.27 -8.27 10.80
C LEU A 424 26.71 -9.36 11.79
N ALA A 425 27.58 -9.03 12.73
CA ALA A 425 28.04 -9.95 13.77
C ALA A 425 26.89 -10.40 14.70
N ALA A 426 25.84 -9.61 14.86
CA ALA A 426 24.66 -9.95 15.65
C ALA A 426 23.73 -10.97 14.96
N ILE A 427 23.94 -11.30 13.68
CA ILE A 427 23.09 -12.26 12.96
C ILE A 427 23.34 -13.68 13.49
N ASP A 428 22.29 -14.38 13.92
CA ASP A 428 22.36 -15.74 14.47
C ASP A 428 21.67 -16.82 13.64
N ALA A 429 20.76 -16.41 12.75
CA ALA A 429 20.09 -17.29 11.82
C ALA A 429 19.83 -16.57 10.49
N VAL A 430 19.86 -17.34 9.40
CA VAL A 430 19.58 -16.87 8.04
C VAL A 430 18.60 -17.85 7.40
N ARG A 431 17.58 -17.35 6.69
CA ARG A 431 16.66 -18.20 5.93
C ARG A 431 16.34 -17.59 4.58
N VAL A 432 15.97 -18.45 3.63
CA VAL A 432 15.13 -18.00 2.50
C VAL A 432 13.72 -17.81 3.07
N ARG A 433 12.99 -16.79 2.62
CA ARG A 433 11.58 -16.56 3.02
C ARG A 433 10.79 -17.87 3.00
N ASP A 434 10.07 -18.15 4.08
CA ASP A 434 9.30 -19.38 4.32
C ASP A 434 10.09 -20.71 4.30
N GLY A 435 11.43 -20.63 4.27
CA GLY A 435 12.32 -21.78 4.32
C GLY A 435 12.85 -22.08 5.72
N GLU A 436 13.47 -23.25 5.85
CA GLU A 436 14.14 -23.67 7.09
C GLU A 436 15.33 -22.74 7.43
N PRO A 437 15.46 -22.33 8.71
CA PRO A 437 16.55 -21.45 9.12
C PRO A 437 17.89 -22.19 9.15
N LEU A 438 18.88 -21.62 8.47
CA LEU A 438 20.28 -21.94 8.65
C LEU A 438 20.78 -21.22 9.90
N LEU A 439 21.03 -21.99 10.95
CA LEU A 439 21.59 -21.48 12.20
C LEU A 439 23.10 -21.24 12.04
N ALA A 440 23.59 -20.17 12.67
CA ALA A 440 25.01 -19.92 12.77
C ALA A 440 25.74 -21.11 13.43
N VAL A 441 26.90 -21.48 12.88
CA VAL A 441 27.79 -22.42 13.55
C VAL A 441 28.29 -21.78 14.84
N GLN A 442 28.24 -22.53 15.95
CA GLN A 442 28.76 -22.06 17.23
C GLN A 442 30.25 -21.79 17.11
N ASP A 443 30.70 -20.64 17.62
CA ASP A 443 32.11 -20.25 17.61
C ASP A 443 32.92 -21.30 18.40
N PRO A 444 33.87 -22.03 17.78
CA PRO A 444 34.69 -23.01 18.47
C PRO A 444 35.52 -22.39 19.61
N ASN A 445 35.69 -21.05 19.61
CA ASN A 445 36.47 -20.31 20.61
C ASN A 445 35.61 -19.61 21.67
N ALA A 446 34.28 -19.78 21.69
CA ALA A 446 33.40 -19.19 22.72
C ALA A 446 33.41 -19.95 24.07
N SER A 447 34.41 -20.79 24.31
CA SER A 447 34.62 -21.49 25.60
C SER A 447 36.10 -21.52 25.96
N ALA A 448 36.61 -20.42 26.52
CA ALA A 448 37.82 -20.38 27.34
C ALA A 448 37.82 -19.14 28.23
#